data_AF-A0A3D9DRG2-F1
#
_entry.id   AF-A0A3D9DRG2-F1
#
_cell.length_a   1.000
_cell.length_b   1.000
_cell.length_c   1.000
_cell.angle_alpha   90.00
_cell.angle_beta   90.00
_cell.angle_gamma   90.00
#
_symmetry.space_group_name_H-M   'P 1'
#
loop_
_entity.id
_entity.type
_entity.pdbx_description
1 polymer ?
#
loop_
_entity_poly.entity_id
_entity_poly.type
_entity_poly.pdbx_seq_one_letter_code
_entity_poly.pdbx_strand_id
1 'polypeptide(L)' 'MTNILEMAKAFEANAKRDSAAISAIEFALDADEGMVFLRCWIQGDFDVIRKEWPEAPEAVFIGADPFYKPAQ' A
#
# COMPACT_ATOMS: atom_id res chain seq x y z
N MET A 1 -12.19 8.69 27.42
CA MET A 1 -11.66 7.31 27.56
C MET A 1 -11.73 6.66 26.19
N THR A 2 -10.59 6.25 25.62
CA THR A 2 -10.55 5.57 24.32
C THR A 2 -11.08 4.14 24.47
N ASN A 3 -11.97 3.72 23.57
CA ASN A 3 -12.61 2.41 23.59
C ASN A 3 -11.61 1.33 23.14
N ILE A 4 -11.53 0.21 23.87
CA ILE A 4 -10.63 -0.91 23.58
C ILE A 4 -10.85 -1.49 22.17
N LEU A 5 -12.10 -1.47 21.68
CA LEU A 5 -12.44 -1.93 20.33
C LEU A 5 -11.86 -1.01 19.24
N GLU A 6 -11.82 0.29 19.49
CA GLU A 6 -11.28 1.27 18.53
C GLU A 6 -9.75 1.18 18.46
N MET A 7 -9.08 0.88 19.59
CA MET A 7 -7.64 0.64 19.61
C MET A 7 -7.24 -0.61 18.81
N ALA A 8 -8.02 -1.70 18.93
CA ALA A 8 -7.78 -2.92 18.18
C ALA A 8 -7.87 -2.68 16.65
N LYS A 9 -8.91 -1.98 16.19
CA LYS A 9 -9.07 -1.62 14.76
C LYS A 9 -7.90 -0.77 14.24
N ALA A 10 -7.45 0.21 15.02
CA ALA A 10 -6.33 1.07 14.63
C ALA A 10 -5.03 0.26 14.51
N PHE A 11 -4.80 -0.70 15.40
CA PHE A 11 -3.65 -1.60 15.32
C PHE A 11 -3.69 -2.47 14.06
N GLU A 12 -4.85 -3.07 13.75
CA GLU A 12 -5.03 -3.86 12.53
C GLU A 12 -4.84 -3.04 11.25
N ALA A 13 -5.36 -1.80 11.23
CA ALA A 13 -5.19 -0.89 10.10
C ALA A 13 -3.72 -0.54 9.87
N ASN A 14 -2.98 -0.24 10.94
CA ASN A 14 -1.55 0.04 10.85
C ASN A 14 -0.76 -1.19 10.39
N ALA A 15 -1.03 -2.38 10.92
CA ALA A 15 -0.36 -3.60 10.50
C ALA A 15 -0.54 -3.89 9.00
N LYS A 16 -1.74 -3.63 8.46
CA LYS A 16 -1.99 -3.75 7.00
C LYS A 16 -1.21 -2.71 6.21
N ARG A 17 -1.19 -1.45 6.66
CA ARG A 17 -0.43 -0.38 6.02
C ARG A 17 1.08 -0.68 6.03
N ASP A 18 1.61 -1.21 7.13
CA ASP A 18 3.01 -1.62 7.25
C ASP A 18 3.33 -2.76 6.28
N SER A 19 2.43 -3.74 6.15
CA SER A 19 2.56 -4.84 5.20
C SER A 19 2.59 -4.35 3.75
N ALA A 20 1.72 -3.39 3.42
CA ALA A 20 1.71 -2.76 2.09
C ALA A 20 2.98 -1.96 1.81
N ALA A 21 3.51 -1.25 2.80
CA ALA A 21 4.76 -0.52 2.68
C ALA A 21 5.95 -1.46 2.43
N ILE A 22 6.03 -2.59 3.16
CA ILE A 22 7.06 -3.61 2.94
C ILE A 22 6.98 -4.15 1.51
N SER A 23 5.78 -4.52 1.05
CA SER A 23 5.59 -5.02 -0.31
C SER A 23 5.99 -3.98 -1.38
N ALA A 24 5.71 -2.70 -1.15
CA ALA A 24 6.13 -1.61 -2.03
C ALA A 24 7.65 -1.46 -2.09
N ILE A 25 8.34 -1.59 -0.94
CA ILE A 25 9.81 -1.57 -0.89
C ILE A 25 10.40 -2.76 -1.63
N GLU A 26 9.87 -3.96 -1.40
CA GLU A 26 10.33 -5.19 -2.08
C GLU A 26 10.18 -5.07 -3.60
N PHE A 27 9.02 -4.63 -4.09
CA PHE A 27 8.82 -4.40 -5.52
C PHE A 27 9.81 -3.37 -6.09
N ALA A 28 10.03 -2.28 -5.37
CA ALA A 28 10.92 -1.21 -5.82
C ALA A 28 12.40 -1.60 -5.90
N LEU A 29 12.84 -2.62 -5.18
CA LEU A 29 14.23 -3.10 -5.25
C LEU A 29 14.57 -3.73 -6.60
N ASP A 30 13.58 -4.35 -7.25
CA ASP A 30 13.75 -5.07 -8.52
C ASP A 30 13.25 -4.27 -9.73
N ALA A 31 12.56 -3.14 -9.51
CA ALA A 31 12.03 -2.29 -10.57
C ALA A 31 13.06 -1.28 -11.08
N ASP A 32 13.18 -1.13 -12.41
CA ASP A 32 14.08 -0.16 -13.05
C ASP A 32 13.84 1.29 -12.58
N GLU A 33 12.59 1.63 -12.24
CA GLU A 33 12.18 2.94 -11.73
C GLU A 33 11.69 2.89 -10.26
N GLY A 34 12.25 2.00 -9.45
CA GLY A 34 11.81 1.77 -8.06
C GLY A 34 11.69 3.02 -7.19
N MET A 35 12.60 3.99 -7.34
CA MET A 35 12.50 5.26 -6.59
C MET A 35 11.36 6.16 -7.05
N VAL A 36 10.97 6.11 -8.33
CA VAL A 36 9.78 6.81 -8.84
C VAL A 36 8.53 6.14 -8.30
N PHE A 37 8.47 4.81 -8.38
CA PHE A 37 7.39 4.00 -7.81
C PHE A 37 7.14 4.33 -6.33
N LEU A 38 8.19 4.35 -5.49
CA LEU A 38 8.05 4.65 -4.06
C LEU A 38 7.57 6.08 -3.80
N ARG A 39 7.93 7.05 -4.64
CA ARG A 39 7.41 8.43 -4.53
C ARG A 39 5.92 8.47 -4.80
N CYS A 40 5.46 7.83 -5.88
CA CYS A 40 4.03 7.70 -6.18
C CYS A 40 3.30 7.00 -5.03
N TRP A 41 3.89 5.96 -4.45
CA TRP A 41 3.29 5.19 -3.36
C TRP A 41 3.11 6.03 -2.09
N ILE A 42 4.16 6.78 -1.70
CA ILE A 42 4.10 7.69 -0.55
C ILE A 42 3.08 8.82 -0.75
N GLN A 43 2.94 9.31 -1.98
CA GLN A 43 1.99 10.38 -2.32
C GLN A 43 0.54 9.87 -2.42
N GLY A 44 0.34 8.56 -2.49
CA GLY A 44 -0.98 7.95 -2.67
C GLY A 44 -1.48 7.98 -4.12
N ASP A 45 -0.57 8.13 -5.08
CA ASP A 45 -0.87 8.14 -6.53
C ASP A 45 -1.11 6.71 -7.05
N PHE A 46 -2.00 5.95 -6.40
CA PHE A 46 -2.20 4.53 -6.67
C PHE A 46 -2.76 4.26 -8.07
N ASP A 47 -3.51 5.19 -8.65
CA ASP A 47 -4.00 5.08 -10.03
C ASP A 47 -2.87 5.19 -11.06
N VAL A 48 -1.86 6.02 -10.77
CA VAL A 48 -0.63 6.07 -11.57
C VAL A 48 0.11 4.75 -11.43
N ILE A 49 0.20 4.22 -10.21
CA ILE A 49 0.91 2.95 -9.98
C ILE A 49 0.27 1.82 -10.78
N ARG A 50 -1.06 1.67 -10.74
CA ARG A 50 -1.78 0.64 -11.49
C ARG A 50 -1.61 0.75 -13.01
N LYS A 51 -1.38 1.97 -13.51
CA LYS A 51 -1.23 2.25 -14.94
C LYS A 51 0.19 2.00 -15.43
N GLU A 52 1.19 2.45 -14.68
CA GLU A 52 2.60 2.43 -15.10
C GLU A 52 3.34 1.17 -14.64
N TRP A 53 2.93 0.55 -13.53
CA TRP A 53 3.46 -0.73 -13.01
C TRP A 53 2.33 -1.75 -12.81
N PRO A 54 1.66 -2.22 -13.89
CA PRO A 54 0.60 -3.22 -13.79
C PRO A 54 1.06 -4.56 -13.18
N GLU A 55 2.36 -4.82 -13.17
CA GLU A 55 3.00 -5.98 -12.55
C GLU A 55 3.22 -5.83 -11.03
N ALA A 56 3.01 -4.64 -10.46
CA ALA A 56 3.13 -4.43 -9.03
C ALA A 56 2.12 -5.31 -8.26
N PRO A 57 2.54 -5.99 -7.18
CA PRO A 57 1.68 -6.93 -6.48
C PRO A 57 0.52 -6.21 -5.79
N GLU A 58 -0.67 -6.83 -5.76
CA GLU A 58 -1.85 -6.23 -5.09
C GLU A 58 -1.59 -5.84 -3.63
N ALA A 59 -0.69 -6.56 -2.96
CA ALA A 59 -0.28 -6.33 -1.59
C ALA A 59 0.22 -4.89 -1.34
N VAL A 60 0.75 -4.19 -2.35
CA VAL A 60 1.18 -2.78 -2.20
C VAL A 60 0.00 -1.83 -1.95
N PHE A 61 -1.24 -2.24 -2.24
CA PHE A 61 -2.42 -1.39 -2.08
C PHE A 61 -3.23 -1.73 -0.83
N ILE A 62 -3.17 -2.96 -0.34
CA ILE A 62 -4.06 -3.46 0.74
C ILE A 62 -3.75 -2.76 2.06
N GLY A 63 -4.66 -1.89 2.50
CA GLY A 63 -4.49 -1.09 3.72
C GLY A 63 -3.73 0.22 3.52
N ALA A 64 -3.16 0.45 2.33
CA ALA A 64 -2.55 1.72 1.94
C ALA A 64 -3.52 2.60 1.14
N ASP A 65 -4.25 2.01 0.18
CA ASP A 65 -5.28 2.68 -0.61
C ASP A 65 -6.66 2.52 0.05
N PRO A 66 -7.28 3.62 0.55
CA PRO A 66 -8.61 3.59 1.15
C PRO A 66 -9.72 3.14 0.20
N PHE A 67 -9.50 3.25 -1.11
CA PHE A 67 -10.45 2.86 -2.16
C PHE A 67 -10.14 1.51 -2.78
N TYR A 68 -9.18 0.77 -2.23
CA TYR A 68 -8.84 -0.55 -2.71
C TYR A 68 -10.07 -1.45 -2.75
N LYS A 69 -10.31 -2.03 -3.93
CA LYS A 69 -11.28 -3.09 -4.16
C LYS A 69 -10.51 -4.25 -4.78
N PRO A 70 -10.61 -5.48 -4.25
CA PRO A 70 -10.07 -6.65 -4.92
C PRO A 70 -10.61 -6.70 -6.34
N ALA A 71 -9.77 -7.05 -7.33
CA ALA A 71 -10.27 -7.38 -8.65
C ALA A 71 -11.29 -8.53 -8.51
N GLN A 72 -12.51 -8.34 -9.05
CA GLN A 72 -13.56 -9.36 -9.04
C GLN A 72 -13.23 -10.53 -9.96
#